data_AF-A0AA96MY72-F1
#
_entry.id   AF-A0AA96MY72-F1
#
_cell.length_a   1.000
_cell.length_b   1.000
_cell.length_c   1.000
_cell.angle_alpha   90.00
_cell.angle_beta   90.00
_cell.angle_gamma   90.00
#
_symmetry.space_group_name_H-M   'P 1'
#
loop_
_entity.id
_entity.type
_entity.pdbx_description
1 polymer ?
#
loop_
_entity_poly.entity_id
_entity_poly.type
_entity_poly.pdbx_seq_one_letter_code
_entity_poly.pdbx_strand_id
1 'polypeptide(L)'
;MLNNPFDDQWKQLKHLYPTQKEKDALRARLWQSLKNQSVNRSPKRNFQWKALLASSLFVLICSGFIWKVISNGTGPHAGEQRNAEEQPITMDIRFSWEAKDVQIEKSSKGWDVYSKDSANKVGTIEVVTEEELKEITSSLAMFVKEELGNFPYPTTMNIEHVKRMDTAIRYHFFISMENEKFAHFSFDYPKLEHAEIFQAMATLKIAGISPVQSEEPIYVKHGYGAMIFPVGLEPISLSHAEEIYHWKEASLPAYHQYLDKILEGHWKREASKGTTATFVSGDGREIVSITLEDKYLIYEFTYLHDDQQ
;
A
#
# COMPACT_ATOMS: atom_id res chain seq x y z
N MET A 1 33.78 -6.26 -28.33
CA MET A 1 33.78 -5.18 -27.33
C MET A 1 32.82 -4.10 -27.80
N LEU A 2 31.58 -4.11 -27.30
CA LEU A 2 30.61 -3.05 -27.59
C LEU A 2 30.65 -2.05 -26.42
N ASN A 3 31.08 -0.82 -26.69
CA ASN A 3 30.94 0.29 -25.75
C ASN A 3 29.46 0.60 -25.59
N ASN A 4 28.95 0.46 -24.36
CA ASN A 4 27.57 0.77 -24.01
C ASN A 4 27.42 2.30 -23.85
N PRO A 5 26.66 2.99 -24.72
CA PRO A 5 26.58 4.45 -24.75
C PRO A 5 25.98 5.06 -23.46
N PHE A 6 25.32 4.25 -22.63
CA PHE A 6 24.79 4.67 -21.34
C PHE A 6 25.87 4.87 -20.26
N ASP A 7 27.01 4.21 -20.41
CA ASP A 7 28.07 4.21 -19.39
C ASP A 7 28.87 5.52 -19.42
N ASP A 8 29.04 6.10 -20.61
CA ASP A 8 29.68 7.41 -20.79
C ASP A 8 28.77 8.56 -20.34
N GLN A 9 27.45 8.45 -20.54
CA GLN A 9 26.48 9.41 -20.01
C GLN A 9 26.42 9.38 -18.48
N TRP A 10 26.51 8.19 -17.88
CA TRP A 10 26.54 8.03 -16.43
C TRP A 10 27.81 8.59 -15.79
N LYS A 11 28.97 8.43 -16.46
CA LYS A 11 30.23 9.08 -16.03
C LYS A 11 30.14 10.60 -16.11
N GLN A 12 29.49 11.17 -17.12
CA GLN A 12 29.28 12.61 -17.21
C GLN A 12 28.37 13.16 -16.09
N LEU A 13 27.34 12.41 -15.68
CA LEU A 13 26.46 12.78 -14.57
C LEU A 13 27.14 12.72 -13.20
N LYS A 14 28.12 11.82 -13.00
CA LYS A 14 28.91 11.79 -11.75
C LYS A 14 29.72 13.07 -11.53
N HIS A 15 30.09 13.79 -12.59
CA HIS A 15 30.79 15.07 -12.50
C HIS A 15 29.87 16.28 -12.18
N LEU A 16 28.55 16.10 -12.18
CA LEU A 16 27.58 17.14 -11.83
C LEU A 16 27.22 17.16 -10.33
N TYR A 17 27.77 16.24 -9.54
CA TYR A 17 27.64 16.32 -8.09
C TYR A 17 28.54 17.45 -7.58
N PRO A 18 27.96 18.49 -6.94
CA PRO A 18 28.76 19.57 -6.39
C PRO A 18 29.73 18.98 -5.37
N THR A 19 31.01 19.35 -5.51
CA THR A 19 32.07 18.93 -4.61
C THR A 19 31.72 19.33 -3.17
N GLN A 20 32.29 18.65 -2.18
CA GLN A 20 32.04 18.98 -0.77
C GLN A 20 32.35 20.46 -0.49
N LYS A 21 33.39 21.00 -1.13
CA LYS A 21 33.78 22.42 -1.06
C LYS A 21 32.69 23.36 -1.60
N GLU A 22 32.00 23.00 -2.68
CA GLU A 22 30.90 23.79 -3.24
C GLU A 22 29.65 23.72 -2.37
N LYS A 23 29.34 22.55 -1.81
CA LYS A 23 28.25 22.38 -0.84
C LYS A 23 28.47 23.23 0.41
N ASP A 24 29.70 23.27 0.91
CA ASP A 24 30.05 24.06 2.08
C ASP A 24 30.05 25.57 1.78
N ALA A 25 30.48 25.98 0.58
CA ALA A 25 30.36 27.37 0.13
C ALA A 25 28.89 27.82 -0.01
N LEU A 26 28.01 26.95 -0.50
CA LEU A 26 26.57 27.19 -0.59
C LEU A 26 25.94 27.33 0.79
N ARG A 27 26.27 26.44 1.74
CA ARG A 27 25.83 26.54 3.14
C ARG A 27 26.30 27.84 3.78
N ALA A 28 27.54 28.24 3.57
CA ALA A 28 28.09 29.49 4.11
C ALA A 28 27.36 30.73 3.55
N ARG A 29 27.05 30.75 2.24
CA ARG A 29 26.26 31.83 1.62
C ARG A 29 24.83 31.90 2.15
N LEU A 30 24.17 30.75 2.32
CA LEU A 30 22.83 30.69 2.89
C LEU A 30 22.82 31.18 4.35
N TRP A 31 23.82 30.77 5.14
CA TRP A 31 23.96 31.25 6.51
C TRP A 31 24.22 32.76 6.58
N GLN A 32 25.07 33.31 5.71
CA GLN A 32 25.30 34.76 5.64
C GLN A 32 24.04 35.53 5.22
N SER A 33 23.28 35.01 4.26
CA SER A 33 22.00 35.59 3.83
C SER A 33 21.01 35.66 5.00
N LEU A 34 20.83 34.56 5.72
CA LEU A 34 19.94 34.47 6.87
C LEU A 34 20.38 35.38 8.03
N LYS A 35 21.69 35.46 8.30
CA LYS A 35 22.23 36.31 9.36
C LYS A 35 22.09 37.79 9.05
N ASN A 36 22.24 38.20 7.79
CA ASN A 36 22.09 39.58 7.35
C ASN A 36 20.63 40.04 7.19
N GLN A 37 19.66 39.12 7.19
CA GLN A 37 18.24 39.46 7.09
C GLN A 37 17.65 39.99 8.41
N SER A 38 18.40 39.93 9.53
CA SER A 38 17.92 40.31 10.87
C SER A 38 18.35 41.70 11.36
N VAL A 39 19.16 42.46 10.62
CA VAL A 39 19.69 43.75 11.11
C VAL A 39 19.51 44.86 10.08
N ASN A 40 18.29 45.38 9.96
CA ASN A 40 18.00 46.81 9.74
C ASN A 40 16.49 47.04 9.61
N ARG A 41 15.80 47.22 10.74
CA ARG A 41 14.53 47.97 10.77
C ARG A 41 14.70 49.15 11.72
N SER A 42 15.16 50.28 11.19
CA SER A 42 14.90 51.57 11.81
C SER A 42 13.44 51.97 11.52
N PRO A 43 12.70 52.58 12.47
CA PRO A 43 11.31 52.91 12.25
C PRO A 43 11.24 54.23 11.48
N LYS A 44 11.21 54.18 10.15
CA LYS A 44 10.73 55.34 9.38
C LYS A 44 9.21 55.35 9.40
N ARG A 45 8.67 56.20 10.27
CA ARG A 45 7.26 56.56 10.39
C ARG A 45 6.80 57.32 9.14
N ASN A 46 6.63 56.60 8.03
CA ASN A 46 5.81 57.06 6.91
C ASN A 46 4.43 56.46 7.10
N PHE A 47 3.45 57.33 7.37
CA PHE A 47 2.06 56.98 7.60
C PHE A 47 1.48 56.36 6.32
N GLN A 48 1.39 55.03 6.29
CA GLN A 48 1.03 54.26 5.10
C GLN A 48 -0.48 54.18 4.92
N TRP A 49 -1.10 55.24 4.42
CA TRP A 49 -2.50 55.22 3.94
C TRP A 49 -2.74 54.11 2.91
N LYS A 50 -1.71 53.74 2.13
CA LYS A 50 -1.75 52.62 1.19
C LYS A 50 -1.88 51.27 1.89
N ALA A 51 -1.28 51.10 3.06
CA ALA A 51 -1.40 49.87 3.85
C ALA A 51 -2.77 49.76 4.52
N LEU A 52 -3.35 50.88 4.97
CA LEU A 52 -4.73 50.92 5.46
C LEU A 52 -5.72 50.54 4.36
N LEU A 53 -5.59 51.12 3.16
CA LEU A 53 -6.43 50.76 2.00
C LEU A 53 -6.25 49.30 1.56
N ALA A 54 -5.01 48.80 1.55
CA ALA A 54 -4.75 47.40 1.23
C ALA A 54 -5.32 46.46 2.29
N SER A 55 -5.22 46.82 3.58
CA SER A 55 -5.80 46.04 4.67
C SER A 55 -7.32 46.04 4.65
N SER A 56 -7.96 47.17 4.31
CA SER A 56 -9.42 47.23 4.16
C SER A 56 -9.89 46.42 2.95
N LEU A 57 -9.14 46.44 1.84
CA LEU A 57 -9.45 45.61 0.68
C LEU A 57 -9.27 44.12 1.00
N PHE A 58 -8.21 43.76 1.75
CA PHE A 58 -7.97 42.39 2.18
C PHE A 58 -9.05 41.91 3.15
N VAL A 59 -9.47 42.74 4.12
CA VAL A 59 -10.59 42.43 5.01
C VAL A 59 -11.90 42.31 4.24
N LEU A 60 -12.15 43.14 3.23
CA LEU A 60 -13.34 43.02 2.37
C LEU A 60 -13.33 41.73 1.55
N ILE A 61 -12.20 41.39 0.92
CA ILE A 61 -12.03 40.12 0.19
C ILE A 61 -12.20 38.94 1.14
N CYS A 62 -11.52 38.94 2.29
CA CYS A 62 -11.65 37.88 3.30
C CYS A 62 -13.08 37.79 3.85
N SER A 63 -13.76 38.92 4.09
CA SER A 63 -15.15 38.91 4.54
C SER A 63 -16.10 38.38 3.46
N GLY A 64 -15.83 38.62 2.17
CA GLY A 64 -16.57 38.03 1.06
C GLY A 64 -16.34 36.52 0.94
N PHE A 65 -15.11 36.06 1.17
CA PHE A 65 -14.79 34.62 1.24
C PHE A 65 -15.40 33.96 2.47
N ILE A 66 -15.36 34.59 3.64
CA ILE A 66 -16.00 34.11 4.86
C ILE A 66 -17.52 34.07 4.67
N TRP A 67 -18.13 35.10 4.05
CA TRP A 67 -19.55 35.09 3.72
C TRP A 67 -19.89 34.00 2.71
N LYS A 68 -19.05 33.72 1.71
CA LYS A 68 -19.25 32.61 0.76
C LYS A 68 -19.09 31.23 1.41
N VAL A 69 -18.23 31.11 2.43
CA VAL A 69 -18.03 29.89 3.22
C VAL A 69 -19.17 29.68 4.23
N ILE A 70 -19.71 30.76 4.82
CA ILE A 70 -20.85 30.72 5.75
C ILE A 70 -22.19 30.62 5.00
N SER A 71 -22.35 31.24 3.84
CA SER A 71 -23.57 31.08 3.02
C SER A 71 -23.71 29.66 2.46
N ASN A 72 -22.59 28.95 2.31
CA ASN A 72 -22.57 27.52 1.97
C ASN A 72 -22.62 26.61 3.21
N GLY A 73 -22.59 27.17 4.42
CA GLY A 73 -22.59 26.45 5.68
C GLY A 73 -23.48 27.15 6.69
N THR A 74 -24.77 26.78 6.71
CA THR A 74 -25.79 27.11 7.73
C THR A 74 -26.36 28.54 7.73
N GLY A 75 -27.44 28.74 6.96
CA GLY A 75 -28.45 29.77 7.20
C GLY A 75 -29.84 29.22 6.89
N PRO A 76 -30.87 29.44 7.73
CA PRO A 76 -32.22 28.97 7.46
C PRO A 76 -32.87 29.89 6.42
N HIS A 77 -33.25 29.29 5.30
CA HIS A 77 -34.05 29.81 4.17
C HIS A 77 -33.31 30.26 2.91
N ALA A 78 -33.65 29.56 1.82
CA ALA A 78 -33.53 29.87 0.38
C ALA A 78 -32.13 29.69 -0.25
N GLY A 79 -31.92 28.92 -1.33
CA GLY A 79 -32.85 28.22 -2.21
C GLY A 79 -32.10 27.27 -3.15
N GLU A 80 -32.85 26.40 -3.81
CA GLU A 80 -32.38 25.32 -4.69
C GLU A 80 -31.34 25.78 -5.73
N GLN A 81 -30.13 25.21 -5.64
CA GLN A 81 -29.33 24.89 -6.82
C GLN A 81 -29.02 23.41 -6.79
N ARG A 82 -29.71 22.68 -7.66
CA ARG A 82 -29.46 21.29 -8.01
C ARG A 82 -28.02 21.13 -8.48
N ASN A 83 -27.15 20.65 -7.61
CA ASN A 83 -26.12 19.69 -7.96
C ASN A 83 -26.33 18.53 -7.01
N ALA A 84 -26.45 17.33 -7.56
CA ALA A 84 -26.66 16.13 -6.78
C ALA A 84 -25.65 16.11 -5.63
N GLU A 85 -26.14 16.24 -4.41
CA GLU A 85 -25.49 15.62 -3.27
C GLU A 85 -25.42 14.14 -3.67
N GLU A 86 -24.26 13.71 -4.15
CA GLU A 86 -23.81 12.36 -3.89
C GLU A 86 -23.80 12.24 -2.38
N GLN A 87 -24.95 11.83 -1.83
CA GLN A 87 -24.99 11.26 -0.51
C GLN A 87 -23.86 10.24 -0.51
N PRO A 88 -22.89 10.31 0.44
CA PRO A 88 -21.96 9.21 0.59
C PRO A 88 -22.84 7.98 0.74
N ILE A 89 -22.74 7.09 -0.24
CA ILE A 89 -23.52 5.86 -0.31
C ILE A 89 -23.05 5.05 0.89
N THR A 90 -23.67 5.30 2.04
CA THR A 90 -23.52 4.51 3.24
C THR A 90 -24.40 3.28 3.05
N MET A 91 -24.03 2.47 2.06
CA MET A 91 -24.45 1.08 2.04
C MET A 91 -23.64 0.40 3.15
N ASP A 92 -24.32 0.01 4.23
CA ASP A 92 -23.79 -0.92 5.22
C ASP A 92 -23.51 -2.25 4.49
N ILE A 93 -22.33 -2.38 3.85
CA ILE A 93 -21.81 -3.70 3.50
C ILE A 93 -21.71 -4.44 4.83
N ARG A 94 -22.53 -5.47 5.00
CA ARG A 94 -22.37 -6.43 6.08
C ARG A 94 -21.44 -7.51 5.57
N PHE A 95 -20.30 -7.67 6.22
CA PHE A 95 -19.33 -8.68 5.86
C PHE A 95 -18.79 -9.35 7.13
N SER A 96 -18.15 -10.50 6.94
CA SER A 96 -17.41 -11.21 7.97
C SER A 96 -16.20 -11.89 7.34
N TRP A 97 -15.15 -12.10 8.11
CA TRP A 97 -13.94 -12.82 7.71
C TRP A 97 -13.33 -13.54 8.91
N GLU A 98 -12.29 -14.32 8.69
CA GLU A 98 -11.45 -14.91 9.74
C GLU A 98 -10.11 -14.18 9.81
N ALA A 99 -10.11 -12.99 10.41
CA ALA A 99 -8.89 -12.24 10.74
C ALA A 99 -8.81 -12.09 12.26
N LYS A 100 -7.83 -12.74 12.88
CA LYS A 100 -7.75 -12.86 14.35
C LYS A 100 -7.39 -11.55 15.03
N ASP A 101 -6.54 -10.74 14.39
CA ASP A 101 -5.83 -9.66 15.06
C ASP A 101 -6.29 -8.26 14.65
N VAL A 102 -7.51 -8.16 14.11
CA VAL A 102 -8.13 -6.89 13.70
C VAL A 102 -9.49 -6.64 14.35
N GLN A 103 -9.79 -5.37 14.58
CA GLN A 103 -11.10 -4.84 14.95
C GLN A 103 -11.57 -3.83 13.90
N ILE A 104 -12.88 -3.65 13.79
CA ILE A 104 -13.49 -2.83 12.75
C ILE A 104 -14.39 -1.78 13.39
N GLU A 105 -14.22 -0.52 13.04
CA GLU A 105 -15.01 0.60 13.53
C GLU A 105 -15.68 1.34 12.37
N LYS A 106 -16.92 1.80 12.57
CA LYS A 106 -17.65 2.52 11.53
C LYS A 106 -17.04 3.90 11.31
N SER A 107 -16.79 4.26 10.05
CA SER A 107 -16.26 5.56 9.64
C SER A 107 -17.27 6.30 8.76
N SER A 108 -16.95 7.53 8.34
CA SER A 108 -17.86 8.35 7.51
C SER A 108 -18.06 7.80 6.10
N LYS A 109 -17.11 7.01 5.58
CA LYS A 109 -17.14 6.42 4.23
C LYS A 109 -17.39 4.90 4.22
N GLY A 110 -17.43 4.26 5.39
CA GLY A 110 -17.57 2.82 5.50
C GLY A 110 -17.03 2.36 6.85
N TRP A 111 -15.90 1.67 6.83
CA TRP A 111 -15.27 1.09 8.02
C TRP A 111 -13.77 1.30 8.03
N ASP A 112 -13.23 1.56 9.21
CA ASP A 112 -11.80 1.59 9.49
C ASP A 112 -11.39 0.30 10.17
N VAL A 113 -10.27 -0.29 9.72
CA VAL A 113 -9.72 -1.53 10.26
C VAL A 113 -8.53 -1.18 11.15
N TYR A 114 -8.52 -1.69 12.37
CA TYR A 114 -7.48 -1.44 13.37
C TYR A 114 -6.88 -2.75 13.86
N SER A 115 -5.57 -2.75 14.13
CA SER A 115 -4.90 -3.85 14.83
C SER A 115 -5.36 -3.90 16.28
N LYS A 116 -5.68 -5.09 16.80
CA LYS A 116 -6.10 -5.28 18.20
C LYS A 116 -5.00 -4.93 19.21
N ASP A 117 -3.75 -5.20 18.85
CA ASP A 117 -2.62 -5.05 19.78
C ASP A 117 -2.14 -3.61 19.93
N SER A 118 -2.34 -2.79 18.89
CA SER A 118 -1.77 -1.44 18.83
C SER A 118 -2.81 -0.33 18.67
N ALA A 119 -4.06 -0.68 18.39
CA ALA A 119 -5.12 0.26 17.97
C ALA A 119 -4.69 1.16 16.79
N ASN A 120 -3.65 0.77 16.04
CA ASN A 120 -3.24 1.47 14.84
C ASN A 120 -4.19 1.12 13.70
N LYS A 121 -4.58 2.12 12.91
CA LYS A 121 -5.32 1.89 11.68
C LYS A 121 -4.44 1.14 10.69
N VAL A 122 -4.91 -0.03 10.27
CA VAL A 122 -4.23 -0.94 9.33
C VAL A 122 -4.96 -1.06 8.01
N GLY A 123 -6.13 -0.44 7.85
CA GLY A 123 -6.89 -0.56 6.61
C GLY A 123 -8.20 0.22 6.59
N THR A 124 -8.89 0.13 5.47
CA THR A 124 -10.25 0.68 5.27
C THR A 124 -11.10 -0.25 4.44
N ILE A 125 -12.41 -0.15 4.62
CA ILE A 125 -13.40 -0.85 3.83
C ILE A 125 -14.48 0.13 3.44
N GLU A 126 -14.72 0.29 2.15
CA GLU A 126 -15.68 1.26 1.62
C GLU A 126 -16.34 0.73 0.35
N VAL A 127 -17.48 1.31 0.00
CA VAL A 127 -18.13 1.10 -1.29
C VAL A 127 -17.67 2.22 -2.20
N VAL A 128 -17.15 1.89 -3.38
CA VAL A 128 -16.70 2.87 -4.36
C VAL A 128 -17.44 2.72 -5.68
N THR A 129 -17.65 3.82 -6.39
CA THR A 129 -18.14 3.81 -7.77
C THR A 129 -17.02 3.48 -8.76
N GLU A 130 -17.37 3.29 -10.03
CA GLU A 130 -16.37 3.11 -11.09
C GLU A 130 -15.44 4.34 -11.23
N GLU A 131 -15.99 5.55 -11.07
CA GLU A 131 -15.21 6.79 -11.11
C GLU A 131 -14.21 6.85 -9.96
N GLU A 132 -14.64 6.53 -8.74
CA GLU A 132 -13.78 6.51 -7.56
C GLU A 132 -12.71 5.41 -7.66
N LEU A 133 -13.06 4.21 -8.15
CA LEU A 133 -12.09 3.15 -8.42
C LEU A 133 -11.03 3.61 -9.41
N LYS A 134 -11.45 4.29 -10.49
CA LYS A 134 -10.54 4.83 -11.49
C LYS A 134 -9.66 5.93 -10.90
N GLU A 135 -10.20 6.80 -10.04
CA GLU A 135 -9.42 7.81 -9.34
C GLU A 135 -8.36 7.15 -8.45
N ILE A 136 -8.74 6.18 -7.61
CA ILE A 136 -7.82 5.46 -6.72
C ILE A 136 -6.71 4.79 -7.55
N THR A 137 -7.06 4.08 -8.62
CA THR A 137 -6.10 3.30 -9.41
C THR A 137 -5.22 4.15 -10.33
N SER A 138 -5.66 5.35 -10.73
CA SER A 138 -4.89 6.24 -11.63
C SER A 138 -4.09 7.32 -10.91
N SER A 139 -4.51 7.73 -9.71
CA SER A 139 -3.85 8.77 -8.92
C SER A 139 -2.73 8.24 -8.04
N LEU A 140 -2.82 6.98 -7.62
CA LEU A 140 -1.85 6.34 -6.74
C LEU A 140 -0.77 5.62 -7.54
N ALA A 141 0.40 5.46 -6.91
CA ALA A 141 1.51 4.75 -7.51
C ALA A 141 1.28 3.23 -7.42
N MET A 142 0.38 2.73 -8.28
CA MET A 142 0.05 1.30 -8.39
C MET A 142 1.09 0.60 -9.27
N PHE A 143 1.69 -0.48 -8.75
CA PHE A 143 2.77 -1.21 -9.45
C PHE A 143 2.40 -2.64 -9.84
N VAL A 144 1.41 -3.22 -9.19
CA VAL A 144 0.90 -4.57 -9.49
C VAL A 144 -0.59 -4.46 -9.70
N LYS A 145 -1.09 -5.15 -10.72
CA LYS A 145 -2.51 -5.43 -10.93
C LYS A 145 -2.63 -6.94 -11.19
N GLU A 146 -3.34 -7.63 -10.31
CA GLU A 146 -3.50 -9.08 -10.37
C GLU A 146 -4.97 -9.46 -10.17
N GLU A 147 -5.44 -10.42 -10.97
CA GLU A 147 -6.77 -11.00 -10.82
C GLU A 147 -6.68 -12.25 -9.96
N LEU A 148 -7.38 -12.24 -8.83
CA LEU A 148 -7.35 -13.32 -7.85
C LEU A 148 -8.51 -14.29 -8.11
N GLY A 149 -8.34 -15.17 -9.10
CA GLY A 149 -9.41 -16.03 -9.61
C GLY A 149 -9.94 -17.11 -8.64
N ASN A 150 -9.10 -17.61 -7.74
CA ASN A 150 -9.46 -18.69 -6.81
C ASN A 150 -10.01 -18.18 -5.47
N PHE A 151 -10.15 -16.86 -5.29
CA PHE A 151 -10.72 -16.27 -4.09
C PHE A 151 -12.26 -16.38 -4.08
N PRO A 152 -12.92 -16.24 -2.91
CA PRO A 152 -14.37 -16.37 -2.79
C PRO A 152 -15.16 -15.42 -3.70
N TYR A 153 -14.55 -14.32 -4.11
CA TYR A 153 -15.15 -13.36 -5.04
C TYR A 153 -14.13 -12.99 -6.10
N PRO A 154 -14.53 -12.82 -7.37
CA PRO A 154 -13.66 -12.27 -8.40
C PRO A 154 -13.10 -10.93 -7.94
N THR A 155 -11.80 -10.91 -7.64
CA THR A 155 -11.14 -9.78 -6.98
C THR A 155 -10.00 -9.28 -7.85
N THR A 156 -9.94 -7.97 -8.08
CA THR A 156 -8.73 -7.33 -8.60
C THR A 156 -7.92 -6.79 -7.43
N MET A 157 -6.67 -7.23 -7.31
CA MET A 157 -5.70 -6.72 -6.34
C MET A 157 -4.78 -5.71 -7.02
N ASN A 158 -4.52 -4.59 -6.35
CA ASN A 158 -3.45 -3.67 -6.68
C ASN A 158 -2.51 -3.44 -5.50
N ILE A 159 -1.25 -3.15 -5.79
CA ILE A 159 -0.23 -2.82 -4.79
C ILE A 159 0.24 -1.38 -4.99
N GLU A 160 -0.07 -0.52 -4.02
CA GLU A 160 0.43 0.85 -3.91
C GLU A 160 1.76 0.86 -3.14
N HIS A 161 2.78 1.55 -3.67
CA HIS A 161 3.98 1.87 -2.89
C HIS A 161 3.75 3.15 -2.07
N VAL A 162 3.72 3.01 -0.75
CA VAL A 162 3.43 4.11 0.17
C VAL A 162 4.73 4.69 0.71
N LYS A 163 4.91 6.02 0.61
CA LYS A 163 6.08 6.73 1.18
C LYS A 163 5.79 7.26 2.58
N ARG A 164 5.35 6.40 3.50
CA ARG A 164 5.07 6.76 4.90
C ARG A 164 6.03 6.02 5.82
N MET A 165 6.29 6.57 7.01
CA MET A 165 7.26 6.00 7.96
C MET A 165 6.86 4.62 8.49
N ASP A 166 5.58 4.31 8.49
CA ASP A 166 4.99 3.12 9.13
C ASP A 166 4.28 2.18 8.14
N THR A 167 4.32 2.51 6.85
CA THR A 167 3.62 1.78 5.79
C THR A 167 4.50 1.78 4.55
N ALA A 168 4.99 0.60 4.17
CA ALA A 168 5.80 0.43 2.97
C ALA A 168 4.91 0.21 1.74
N ILE A 169 3.87 -0.60 1.92
CA ILE A 169 2.98 -1.05 0.85
C ILE A 169 1.55 -0.97 1.34
N ARG A 170 0.63 -0.60 0.45
CA ARG A 170 -0.80 -0.76 0.66
C ARG A 170 -1.40 -1.67 -0.40
N TYR A 171 -2.13 -2.68 0.05
CA TYR A 171 -2.94 -3.53 -0.81
C TYR A 171 -4.29 -2.89 -1.02
N HIS A 172 -4.80 -2.99 -2.24
CA HIS A 172 -6.15 -2.58 -2.63
C HIS A 172 -6.86 -3.74 -3.30
N PHE A 173 -7.94 -4.21 -2.72
CA PHE A 173 -8.78 -5.25 -3.29
C PHE A 173 -10.11 -4.65 -3.73
N PHE A 174 -10.49 -4.92 -4.97
CA PHE A 174 -11.75 -4.48 -5.55
C PHE A 174 -12.60 -5.68 -5.93
N ILE A 175 -13.79 -5.78 -5.35
CA ILE A 175 -14.77 -6.83 -5.63
C ILE A 175 -15.99 -6.17 -6.27
N SER A 176 -16.36 -6.63 -7.48
CA SER A 176 -17.53 -6.12 -8.17
C SER A 176 -18.82 -6.50 -7.42
N MET A 177 -19.70 -5.53 -7.24
CA MET A 177 -21.03 -5.67 -6.66
C MET A 177 -22.10 -5.23 -7.66
N GLU A 178 -23.38 -5.36 -7.28
CA GLU A 178 -24.50 -4.88 -8.08
C GLU A 178 -24.45 -3.35 -8.29
N ASN A 179 -25.02 -2.89 -9.41
CA ASN A 179 -25.16 -1.48 -9.78
C ASN A 179 -23.83 -0.72 -9.96
N GLU A 180 -22.83 -1.35 -10.59
CA GLU A 180 -21.55 -0.71 -10.95
C GLU A 180 -20.78 -0.17 -9.73
N LYS A 181 -21.02 -0.77 -8.56
CA LYS A 181 -20.29 -0.49 -7.32
C LYS A 181 -19.27 -1.56 -7.04
N PHE A 182 -18.23 -1.19 -6.31
CA PHE A 182 -17.17 -2.09 -5.90
C PHE A 182 -17.01 -2.03 -4.39
N ALA A 183 -16.87 -3.19 -3.75
CA ALA A 183 -16.36 -3.25 -2.39
C ALA A 183 -14.85 -3.08 -2.46
N HIS A 184 -14.34 -2.01 -1.85
CA HIS A 184 -12.92 -1.68 -1.78
C HIS A 184 -12.41 -2.00 -0.38
N PHE A 185 -11.43 -2.89 -0.30
CA PHE A 185 -10.70 -3.21 0.92
C PHE A 185 -9.26 -2.75 0.76
N SER A 186 -8.75 -1.99 1.73
CA SER A 186 -7.35 -1.59 1.77
C SER A 186 -6.65 -2.07 3.04
N PHE A 187 -5.40 -2.49 2.91
CA PHE A 187 -4.58 -2.95 4.04
C PHE A 187 -3.13 -2.45 3.94
N ASP A 188 -2.60 -2.00 5.08
CA ASP A 188 -1.27 -1.41 5.23
C ASP A 188 -0.26 -2.47 5.71
N TYR A 189 0.78 -2.73 4.92
CA TYR A 189 1.94 -3.51 5.32
C TYR A 189 3.10 -2.58 5.71
N PRO A 190 3.84 -2.82 6.82
CA PRO A 190 3.83 -4.02 7.67
C PRO A 190 2.95 -3.91 8.93
N LYS A 191 1.87 -3.12 8.90
CA LYS A 191 0.97 -3.02 10.06
C LYS A 191 0.08 -4.25 10.21
N LEU A 192 -0.20 -4.92 9.10
CA LEU A 192 -0.82 -6.23 9.01
C LEU A 192 0.04 -7.09 8.08
N GLU A 193 0.35 -8.31 8.48
CA GLU A 193 1.22 -9.21 7.71
C GLU A 193 0.54 -9.70 6.44
N HIS A 194 1.33 -10.03 5.42
CA HIS A 194 0.80 -10.50 4.14
C HIS A 194 -0.12 -11.71 4.29
N ALA A 195 0.29 -12.69 5.10
CA ALA A 195 -0.49 -13.89 5.35
C ALA A 195 -1.87 -13.58 5.97
N GLU A 196 -1.93 -12.59 6.87
CA GLU A 196 -3.17 -12.16 7.52
C GLU A 196 -4.08 -11.42 6.53
N ILE A 197 -3.52 -10.54 5.70
CA ILE A 197 -4.25 -9.81 4.65
C ILE A 197 -4.94 -10.81 3.71
N PHE A 198 -4.18 -11.76 3.16
CA PHE A 198 -4.73 -12.73 2.23
C PHE A 198 -5.70 -13.72 2.89
N GLN A 199 -5.48 -14.09 4.15
CA GLN A 199 -6.44 -14.88 4.92
C GLN A 199 -7.78 -14.14 5.09
N ALA A 200 -7.74 -12.85 5.41
CA ALA A 200 -8.95 -12.04 5.55
C ALA A 200 -9.76 -12.02 4.24
N MET A 201 -9.08 -11.88 3.10
CA MET A 201 -9.71 -11.87 1.79
C MET A 201 -10.20 -13.25 1.35
N ALA A 202 -9.46 -14.33 1.66
CA ALA A 202 -9.84 -15.70 1.30
C ALA A 202 -11.00 -16.25 2.13
N THR A 203 -11.26 -15.68 3.32
CA THR A 203 -12.37 -16.07 4.20
C THR A 203 -13.51 -15.06 4.21
N LEU A 204 -13.42 -14.04 3.36
CA LEU A 204 -14.42 -12.99 3.27
C LEU A 204 -15.77 -13.58 2.88
N LYS A 205 -16.81 -13.14 3.59
CA LYS A 205 -18.22 -13.37 3.27
C LYS A 205 -18.93 -12.04 3.26
N ILE A 206 -19.54 -11.70 2.14
CA ILE A 206 -20.33 -10.49 1.95
C ILE A 206 -21.81 -10.89 2.00
N ALA A 207 -22.59 -10.24 2.84
CA ALA A 207 -24.02 -10.51 2.98
C ALA A 207 -24.74 -10.25 1.65
N GLY A 208 -25.55 -11.22 1.22
CA GLY A 208 -26.29 -11.14 -0.03
C GLY A 208 -25.50 -11.56 -1.28
N ILE A 209 -24.19 -11.79 -1.18
CA ILE A 209 -23.36 -12.26 -2.31
C ILE A 209 -22.80 -13.65 -2.00
N SER A 210 -23.19 -14.63 -2.82
CA SER A 210 -22.71 -16.01 -2.66
C SER A 210 -21.24 -16.12 -3.08
N PRO A 211 -20.36 -16.68 -2.23
CA PRO A 211 -18.98 -16.90 -2.61
C PRO A 211 -18.86 -18.00 -3.66
N VAL A 212 -17.94 -17.83 -4.60
CA VAL A 212 -17.47 -18.86 -5.52
C VAL A 212 -16.66 -19.86 -4.70
N GLN A 213 -17.02 -21.14 -4.76
CA GLN A 213 -16.24 -22.19 -4.13
C GLN A 213 -15.17 -22.69 -5.11
N SER A 214 -13.90 -22.48 -4.75
CA SER A 214 -12.78 -23.18 -5.39
C SER A 214 -12.50 -24.47 -4.62
N GLU A 215 -12.36 -25.58 -5.34
CA GLU A 215 -11.87 -26.84 -4.76
C GLU A 215 -10.33 -26.84 -4.63
N GLU A 216 -9.65 -25.94 -5.35
CA GLU A 216 -8.20 -25.83 -5.31
C GLU A 216 -7.73 -24.92 -4.16
N PRO A 217 -6.62 -25.28 -3.48
CA PRO A 217 -5.97 -24.39 -2.52
C PRO A 217 -5.56 -23.06 -3.17
N ILE A 218 -5.66 -21.99 -2.40
CA ILE A 218 -5.29 -20.65 -2.84
C ILE A 218 -3.81 -20.42 -2.54
N TYR A 219 -3.07 -19.94 -3.55
CA TYR A 219 -1.67 -19.55 -3.43
C TYR A 219 -1.51 -18.09 -3.85
N VAL A 220 -0.69 -17.34 -3.12
CA VAL A 220 -0.52 -15.89 -3.30
C VAL A 220 0.94 -15.50 -3.26
N LYS A 221 1.29 -14.40 -3.93
CA LYS A 221 2.60 -13.76 -3.76
C LYS A 221 2.53 -12.72 -2.66
N HIS A 222 3.60 -12.63 -1.89
CA HIS A 222 3.76 -11.61 -0.85
C HIS A 222 4.54 -10.42 -1.42
N GLY A 223 3.91 -9.24 -1.43
CA GLY A 223 4.51 -7.99 -1.89
C GLY A 223 4.93 -8.07 -3.36
N TYR A 224 6.21 -7.82 -3.61
CA TYR A 224 6.83 -7.94 -4.93
C TYR A 224 7.61 -9.25 -5.13
N GLY A 225 7.52 -10.18 -4.17
CA GLY A 225 8.21 -11.45 -4.21
C GLY A 225 7.70 -12.37 -5.32
N ALA A 226 8.58 -13.23 -5.84
CA ALA A 226 8.21 -14.22 -6.85
C ALA A 226 7.73 -15.55 -6.24
N MET A 227 8.07 -15.82 -4.98
CA MET A 227 7.63 -17.02 -4.27
C MET A 227 6.15 -16.95 -3.95
N ILE A 228 5.46 -18.06 -4.17
CA ILE A 228 4.05 -18.22 -3.82
C ILE A 228 3.92 -18.89 -2.45
N PHE A 229 2.93 -18.49 -1.69
CA PHE A 229 2.64 -19.00 -0.35
C PHE A 229 1.21 -19.55 -0.33
N PRO A 230 0.95 -20.70 0.34
CA PRO A 230 -0.41 -21.12 0.64
C PRO A 230 -1.14 -20.04 1.46
N VAL A 231 -2.42 -19.81 1.19
CA VAL A 231 -3.27 -19.03 2.10
C VAL A 231 -3.63 -19.89 3.32
N GLY A 232 -3.86 -19.27 4.48
CA GLY A 232 -4.09 -19.98 5.75
C GLY A 232 -2.82 -20.18 6.60
N LEU A 233 -1.72 -19.57 6.21
CA LEU A 233 -0.50 -19.48 7.02
C LEU A 233 -0.67 -18.47 8.16
N GLU A 234 -0.22 -18.85 9.34
CA GLU A 234 -0.14 -17.97 10.51
C GLU A 234 1.33 -17.63 10.78
N PRO A 235 1.74 -16.35 10.74
CA PRO A 235 3.14 -15.97 10.94
C PRO A 235 3.58 -16.27 12.38
N ILE A 236 4.74 -16.93 12.53
CA ILE A 236 5.35 -17.25 13.84
C ILE A 236 6.62 -16.43 14.05
N SER A 237 7.48 -16.39 13.04
CA SER A 237 8.72 -15.61 13.06
C SER A 237 9.09 -15.23 11.63
N LEU A 238 9.29 -13.94 11.38
CA LEU A 238 9.60 -13.42 10.06
C LEU A 238 10.91 -12.63 10.12
N SER A 239 11.86 -13.01 9.28
CA SER A 239 13.14 -12.33 9.11
C SER A 239 13.52 -12.35 7.63
N HIS A 240 14.53 -11.57 7.25
CA HIS A 240 14.96 -11.51 5.86
C HIS A 240 15.53 -12.83 5.31
N ALA A 241 16.07 -13.68 6.18
CA ALA A 241 16.71 -14.95 5.78
C ALA A 241 15.84 -16.16 6.08
N GLU A 242 14.90 -16.05 7.01
CA GLU A 242 14.07 -17.15 7.49
C GLU A 242 12.65 -16.67 7.80
N GLU A 243 11.67 -17.36 7.27
CA GLU A 243 10.25 -17.16 7.59
C GLU A 243 9.64 -18.47 8.08
N ILE A 244 9.01 -18.44 9.24
CA ILE A 244 8.36 -19.59 9.86
C ILE A 244 6.87 -19.30 9.99
N TYR A 245 6.07 -20.19 9.43
CA TYR A 245 4.61 -20.13 9.49
C TYR A 245 4.05 -21.39 10.11
N HIS A 246 3.01 -21.24 10.92
CA HIS A 246 2.15 -22.36 11.29
C HIS A 246 1.09 -22.55 10.20
N TRP A 247 0.96 -23.77 9.69
CA TRP A 247 0.01 -24.15 8.66
C TRP A 247 -0.93 -25.22 9.21
N LYS A 248 -2.10 -24.78 9.70
CA LYS A 248 -3.09 -25.66 10.35
C LYS A 248 -3.46 -26.90 9.51
N GLU A 249 -3.57 -26.70 8.21
CA GLU A 249 -3.97 -27.71 7.22
C GLU A 249 -2.79 -28.56 6.71
N ALA A 250 -1.57 -28.30 7.19
CA ALA A 250 -0.38 -29.01 6.75
C ALA A 250 -0.54 -30.53 6.85
N SER A 251 -0.21 -31.19 5.75
CA SER A 251 -0.09 -32.63 5.64
C SER A 251 0.94 -32.91 4.56
N LEU A 252 1.57 -34.09 4.58
CA LEU A 252 2.51 -34.46 3.50
C LEU A 252 1.89 -34.33 2.09
N PRO A 253 0.63 -34.76 1.85
CA PRO A 253 -0.01 -34.54 0.55
C PRO A 253 -0.17 -33.05 0.18
N ALA A 254 -0.66 -32.22 1.11
CA ALA A 254 -0.84 -30.79 0.86
C ALA A 254 0.51 -30.09 0.61
N TYR A 255 1.55 -30.47 1.35
CA TYR A 255 2.90 -29.97 1.13
C TYR A 255 3.44 -30.35 -0.24
N HIS A 256 3.31 -31.60 -0.66
CA HIS A 256 3.75 -32.00 -2.00
C HIS A 256 2.95 -31.29 -3.11
N GLN A 257 1.64 -31.13 -2.95
CA GLN A 257 0.82 -30.35 -3.87
C GLN A 257 1.32 -28.90 -3.97
N TYR A 258 1.67 -28.29 -2.84
CA TYR A 258 2.26 -26.95 -2.81
C TYR A 258 3.61 -26.91 -3.55
N LEU A 259 4.51 -27.87 -3.28
CA LEU A 259 5.81 -27.95 -3.95
C LEU A 259 5.69 -28.13 -5.47
N ASP A 260 4.65 -28.80 -5.93
CA ASP A 260 4.38 -28.98 -7.35
C ASP A 260 3.77 -27.70 -7.96
N LYS A 261 2.95 -26.97 -7.20
CA LYS A 261 2.45 -25.65 -7.62
C LYS A 261 3.57 -24.64 -7.86
N ILE A 262 4.62 -24.66 -7.03
CA ILE A 262 5.79 -23.79 -7.21
C ILE A 262 6.44 -24.02 -8.59
N LEU A 263 6.47 -25.26 -9.08
CA LEU A 263 7.07 -25.62 -10.37
C LEU A 263 6.27 -25.12 -11.59
N GLU A 264 5.01 -24.73 -11.43
CA GLU A 264 4.24 -24.07 -12.49
C GLU A 264 4.74 -22.64 -12.76
N GLY A 265 5.45 -22.05 -11.79
CA GLY A 265 6.02 -20.71 -11.88
C GLY A 265 7.44 -20.67 -12.45
N HIS A 266 8.13 -19.55 -12.23
CA HIS A 266 9.52 -19.36 -12.63
C HIS A 266 10.51 -19.90 -11.59
N TRP A 267 10.29 -21.13 -11.13
CA TRP A 267 11.12 -21.79 -10.12
C TRP A 267 11.57 -23.16 -10.60
N LYS A 268 12.82 -23.51 -10.30
CA LYS A 268 13.39 -24.82 -10.60
C LYS A 268 13.76 -25.52 -9.30
N ARG A 269 13.25 -26.74 -9.11
CA ARG A 269 13.66 -27.61 -8.00
C ARG A 269 15.10 -28.09 -8.23
N GLU A 270 15.99 -27.77 -7.31
CA GLU A 270 17.40 -28.15 -7.34
C GLU A 270 17.65 -29.43 -6.52
N ALA A 271 17.03 -29.51 -5.35
CA ALA A 271 17.18 -30.64 -4.45
C ALA A 271 15.88 -30.97 -3.72
N SER A 272 15.73 -32.22 -3.31
CA SER A 272 14.67 -32.66 -2.39
C SER A 272 15.21 -33.77 -1.50
N LYS A 273 15.04 -33.61 -0.19
CA LYS A 273 15.50 -34.57 0.81
C LYS A 273 14.50 -34.60 1.97
N GLY A 274 13.79 -35.72 2.10
CA GLY A 274 12.77 -35.85 3.15
C GLY A 274 11.66 -34.82 2.98
N THR A 275 11.43 -34.01 4.02
CA THR A 275 10.44 -32.93 4.05
C THR A 275 11.02 -31.57 3.70
N THR A 276 12.21 -31.53 3.10
CA THR A 276 12.85 -30.30 2.61
C THR A 276 12.98 -30.35 1.08
N ALA A 277 12.61 -29.25 0.41
CA ALA A 277 12.86 -29.04 -1.00
C ALA A 277 13.47 -27.67 -1.25
N THR A 278 14.50 -27.62 -2.10
CA THR A 278 15.22 -26.39 -2.45
C THR A 278 14.89 -26.00 -3.88
N PHE A 279 14.54 -24.74 -4.07
CA PHE A 279 14.20 -24.13 -5.34
C PHE A 279 15.13 -22.97 -5.65
N VAL A 280 15.43 -22.80 -6.92
CA VAL A 280 16.19 -21.68 -7.46
C VAL A 280 15.28 -20.90 -8.40
N SER A 281 15.27 -19.58 -8.28
CA SER A 281 14.50 -18.70 -9.15
C SER A 281 14.98 -18.82 -10.60
N GLY A 282 14.12 -18.50 -11.57
CA GLY A 282 14.43 -18.60 -12.99
C GLY A 282 15.63 -17.76 -13.44
N ASP A 283 15.95 -16.69 -12.70
CA ASP A 283 17.12 -15.84 -12.92
C ASP A 283 18.36 -16.25 -12.10
N GLY A 284 18.22 -17.25 -11.23
CA GLY A 284 19.30 -17.76 -10.39
C GLY A 284 19.72 -16.82 -9.26
N ARG A 285 18.93 -15.79 -8.94
CA ARG A 285 19.27 -14.78 -7.91
C ARG A 285 18.72 -15.10 -6.54
N GLU A 286 17.71 -15.96 -6.47
CA GLU A 286 17.06 -16.34 -5.22
C GLU A 286 17.03 -17.86 -5.10
N ILE A 287 17.47 -18.35 -3.94
CA ILE A 287 17.39 -19.75 -3.56
C ILE A 287 16.51 -19.82 -2.31
N VAL A 288 15.53 -20.73 -2.33
CA VAL A 288 14.61 -20.93 -1.21
C VAL A 288 14.58 -22.40 -0.85
N SER A 289 14.92 -22.73 0.40
CA SER A 289 14.67 -24.05 0.96
C SER A 289 13.38 -24.02 1.77
N ILE A 290 12.47 -24.94 1.46
CA ILE A 290 11.16 -25.03 2.08
C ILE A 290 11.10 -26.35 2.83
N THR A 291 10.97 -26.29 4.16
CA THR A 291 10.91 -27.46 5.02
C THR A 291 9.54 -27.55 5.69
N LEU A 292 8.93 -28.73 5.68
CA LEU A 292 7.79 -29.05 6.52
C LEU A 292 8.25 -29.79 7.78
N GLU A 293 7.98 -29.20 8.94
CA GLU A 293 8.18 -29.82 10.26
C GLU A 293 6.85 -29.86 11.01
N ASP A 294 6.23 -31.04 11.09
CA ASP A 294 4.88 -31.22 11.65
C ASP A 294 3.83 -30.29 10.99
N LYS A 295 3.46 -29.20 11.66
CA LYS A 295 2.53 -28.17 11.18
C LYS A 295 3.22 -26.85 10.85
N TYR A 296 4.54 -26.82 10.80
CA TYR A 296 5.31 -25.62 10.50
C TYR A 296 5.91 -25.70 9.10
N LEU A 297 5.74 -24.61 8.35
CA LEU A 297 6.35 -24.42 7.05
C LEU A 297 7.46 -23.38 7.23
N ILE A 298 8.69 -23.82 7.02
CA ILE A 298 9.90 -23.04 7.24
C ILE A 298 10.50 -22.72 5.87
N TYR A 299 10.75 -21.44 5.63
CA TYR A 299 11.38 -20.93 4.42
C TYR A 299 12.72 -20.33 4.77
N GLU A 300 13.78 -20.80 4.12
CA GLU A 300 15.13 -20.23 4.24
C GLU A 300 15.53 -19.62 2.90
N PHE A 301 15.72 -18.29 2.89
CA PHE A 301 16.01 -17.51 1.70
C PHE A 301 17.50 -17.19 1.61
N THR A 302 18.06 -17.33 0.41
CA THR A 302 19.42 -16.89 0.07
C THR A 302 19.37 -16.06 -1.21
N TYR A 303 19.85 -14.82 -1.11
CA TYR A 303 19.91 -13.87 -2.23
C TYR A 303 21.34 -13.75 -2.76
N LEU A 304 21.57 -14.23 -3.98
CA LEU A 304 22.87 -14.10 -4.65
C LEU A 304 22.99 -12.69 -5.24
N HIS A 305 24.03 -11.96 -4.83
CA HIS A 305 24.34 -10.64 -5.39
C HIS A 305 25.16 -10.81 -6.68
N ASP A 306 25.02 -9.87 -7.62
CA ASP A 306 25.66 -9.86 -8.96
C ASP A 306 27.21 -9.93 -8.92
N ASP A 307 27.86 -9.88 -7.76
CA ASP A 307 29.32 -9.99 -7.60
C ASP A 307 29.84 -11.44 -7.54
N GLN A 308 28.98 -12.46 -7.64
CA GLN A 308 29.37 -13.89 -7.58
C GLN A 308 29.09 -14.70 -8.86
N GLN A 309 28.87 -14.05 -10.00
CA GLN A 309 28.81 -14.70 -11.32
C GLN A 309 30.02 -14.35 -12.20
#